data_AF-A0A1R1LGE4-F1
#
_entry.id   AF-A0A1R1LGE4-F1
#
_cell.length_a   1.000
_cell.length_b   1.000
_cell.length_c   1.000
_cell.angle_alpha   90.00
_cell.angle_beta   90.00
_cell.angle_gamma   90.00
#
_symmetry.space_group_name_H-M   'P 1'
#
loop_
_entity.id
_entity.type
_entity.pdbx_description
1 polymer ?
#
loop_
_entity_poly.entity_id
_entity_poly.type
_entity_poly.pdbx_seq_one_letter_code
_entity_poly.pdbx_strand_id
1 'polypeptide(L)'
;MKLVSNFWRKLCKPSNAAVGVVIGMGFVGGILFWGAFNTGMEATNSEAFCASCHEPIVNEIKETIHYSNRSGVRAICSDCHVPHNWADKIVRKVQASKEVFAFVMGNISTEEKFYARRKHLALREWQRMKENDSQECRNCHDFDFMDFSEQGQRSVKQHSTALASGEKTCVDCHKGIAHQLPDMSDVPGWQ
;
A
#
# COMPACT_ATOMS: atom_id res chain seq x y z
N MET A 1 2.90 30.53 -34.88
CA MET A 1 3.02 31.73 -34.02
C MET A 1 1.74 32.56 -33.91
N LYS A 2 1.07 32.96 -35.01
CA LYS A 2 -0.17 33.76 -34.95
C LYS A 2 -1.35 33.08 -34.24
N LEU A 3 -1.47 31.75 -34.35
CA LEU A 3 -2.51 30.98 -33.65
C LEU A 3 -2.34 31.02 -32.12
N VAL A 4 -1.11 30.84 -31.63
CA VAL A 4 -0.77 30.88 -30.20
C VAL A 4 -0.99 32.28 -29.62
N SER A 5 -0.55 33.32 -30.32
CA SER A 5 -0.75 34.72 -29.91
C SER A 5 -2.23 35.13 -29.89
N ASN A 6 -3.01 34.72 -30.89
CA ASN A 6 -4.45 35.01 -30.93
C ASN A 6 -5.24 34.23 -29.87
N PHE A 7 -4.83 33.00 -29.57
CA PHE A 7 -5.37 32.20 -28.48
C PHE A 7 -5.11 32.87 -27.12
N TRP A 8 -3.87 33.29 -26.88
CA TRP A 8 -3.47 34.00 -25.65
C TRP A 8 -4.22 35.32 -25.46
N ARG A 9 -4.38 36.12 -26.51
CA ARG A 9 -5.10 37.41 -26.47
C ARG A 9 -6.62 37.24 -26.25
N LYS A 10 -7.22 36.13 -26.67
CA LYS A 10 -8.62 35.79 -26.34
C LYS A 10 -8.79 35.37 -24.88
N LEU A 11 -7.80 34.71 -24.29
CA LEU A 11 -7.79 34.33 -22.88
C LEU A 11 -7.60 35.54 -21.94
N CYS A 12 -6.83 36.56 -22.34
CA CYS A 12 -6.54 37.74 -21.50
C CYS A 12 -7.55 38.92 -21.64
N LYS A 13 -8.58 38.83 -22.48
CA LYS A 13 -9.61 39.87 -22.60
C LYS A 13 -10.89 39.46 -21.86
N PRO A 14 -11.37 40.23 -20.86
CA PRO A 14 -12.54 39.85 -20.09
C PRO A 14 -13.80 40.06 -20.96
N SER A 15 -14.28 38.97 -21.54
CA SER A 15 -15.63 38.88 -22.10
C SER A 15 -16.33 37.74 -21.38
N ASN A 16 -17.63 37.85 -21.12
CA ASN A 16 -18.39 36.79 -20.43
C ASN A 16 -18.26 35.42 -21.14
N ALA A 17 -18.07 35.43 -22.47
CA ALA A 17 -17.75 34.25 -23.27
C ALA A 17 -16.34 33.68 -22.99
N ALA A 18 -15.33 34.53 -22.75
CA ALA A 18 -13.99 34.09 -22.38
C ALA A 18 -13.95 33.46 -20.98
N VAL A 19 -14.74 33.97 -20.03
CA VAL A 19 -14.87 33.38 -18.68
C VAL A 19 -15.52 32.00 -18.75
N GLY A 20 -16.62 31.85 -19.50
CA GLY A 20 -17.27 30.55 -19.70
C GLY A 20 -16.38 29.51 -20.37
N VAL A 21 -15.58 29.92 -21.37
CA VAL A 21 -14.60 29.03 -22.02
C VAL A 21 -13.49 28.62 -21.07
N VAL A 22 -12.94 29.53 -20.26
CA VAL A 22 -11.89 29.21 -19.28
C VAL A 22 -12.41 28.26 -18.21
N ILE A 23 -13.61 28.51 -17.67
CA ILE A 23 -14.23 27.63 -16.67
C ILE A 23 -14.54 26.26 -17.29
N GLY A 24 -15.11 26.23 -18.50
CA GLY A 24 -15.40 24.98 -19.21
C GLY A 24 -14.14 24.15 -19.48
N MET A 25 -13.07 24.79 -19.95
CA MET A 25 -11.77 24.13 -20.14
C MET A 25 -11.17 23.64 -18.82
N GLY A 26 -11.25 24.45 -17.75
CA GLY A 26 -10.76 24.07 -16.43
C GLY A 26 -11.51 22.87 -15.85
N PHE A 27 -12.83 22.83 -16.03
CA PHE A 27 -13.67 21.72 -15.60
C PHE A 27 -13.33 20.42 -16.37
N VAL A 28 -13.27 20.50 -17.71
CA VAL A 28 -12.89 19.34 -18.55
C VAL A 28 -11.46 18.88 -18.21
N GLY A 29 -10.53 19.82 -18.09
CA GLY A 29 -9.15 19.53 -17.68
C GLY A 29 -9.07 18.87 -16.30
N GLY A 30 -9.88 19.34 -15.33
CA GLY A 30 -9.99 18.76 -14.00
C GLY A 30 -10.51 17.32 -14.02
N ILE A 31 -11.55 17.03 -14.81
CA ILE A 31 -12.08 15.67 -14.99
C ILE A 31 -11.01 14.75 -15.60
N LEU A 32 -10.35 15.21 -16.67
CA LEU A 32 -9.31 14.42 -17.34
C LEU A 32 -8.12 14.14 -16.42
N PHE A 33 -7.67 15.16 -15.67
CA PHE A 33 -6.61 15.01 -14.69
C PHE A 33 -7.01 14.05 -13.57
N TRP A 34 -8.19 14.20 -13.00
CA TRP A 34 -8.70 13.34 -11.94
C TRP A 34 -8.80 11.88 -12.39
N GLY A 35 -9.33 11.65 -13.59
CA GLY A 35 -9.43 10.32 -14.20
C GLY A 35 -8.05 9.71 -14.44
N ALA A 36 -7.14 10.45 -15.08
CA ALA A 36 -5.79 9.97 -15.35
C ALA A 36 -5.00 9.66 -14.05
N PHE A 37 -5.13 10.54 -13.04
CA PHE A 37 -4.48 10.36 -11.75
C PHE A 37 -4.97 9.10 -11.04
N ASN A 38 -6.29 8.89 -10.93
CA ASN A 38 -6.84 7.72 -10.26
C ASN A 38 -6.55 6.43 -11.03
N THR A 39 -6.56 6.46 -12.37
CA THR A 39 -6.14 5.31 -13.19
C THR A 39 -4.68 4.94 -12.94
N GLY A 40 -3.77 5.92 -12.88
CA GLY A 40 -2.37 5.68 -12.54
C GLY A 40 -2.18 5.17 -11.11
N MET A 41 -2.94 5.71 -10.16
CA MET A 41 -2.96 5.23 -8.78
C MET A 41 -3.37 3.77 -8.68
N GLU A 42 -4.40 3.36 -9.43
CA GLU A 42 -4.90 1.99 -9.44
C GLU A 42 -3.96 1.03 -10.16
N ALA A 43 -3.40 1.45 -11.31
CA ALA A 43 -2.39 0.66 -12.02
C ALA A 43 -1.19 0.32 -11.11
N THR A 44 -0.76 1.28 -10.28
CA THR A 44 0.33 1.10 -9.31
C THR A 44 -0.08 0.39 -8.01
N ASN A 45 -1.34 -0.03 -7.88
CA ASN A 45 -1.81 -0.93 -6.81
C ASN A 45 -1.95 -2.38 -7.29
N SER A 46 -1.82 -2.63 -8.59
CA SER A 46 -2.00 -3.96 -9.17
C SER A 46 -0.88 -4.94 -8.78
N GLU A 47 -1.22 -6.22 -8.67
CA GLU A 47 -0.20 -7.27 -8.45
C GLU A 47 0.83 -7.32 -9.57
N ALA A 48 0.44 -7.02 -10.82
CA ALA A 48 1.35 -6.98 -11.96
C ALA A 48 2.43 -5.89 -11.78
N PHE A 49 2.06 -4.71 -11.29
CA PHE A 49 3.01 -3.65 -11.00
C PHE A 49 3.94 -4.05 -9.84
N CYS A 50 3.39 -4.56 -8.74
CA CYS A 50 4.19 -5.02 -7.60
C CYS A 50 5.19 -6.13 -8.01
N ALA A 51 4.71 -7.13 -8.77
CA ALA A 51 5.51 -8.26 -9.24
C ALA A 51 6.67 -7.84 -10.15
N SER A 52 6.54 -6.73 -10.89
CA SER A 52 7.64 -6.24 -11.75
C SER A 52 8.93 -5.89 -11.00
N CYS A 53 8.85 -5.67 -9.68
CA CYS A 53 10.00 -5.43 -8.82
C CYS A 53 10.15 -6.46 -7.69
N HIS A 54 9.04 -7.05 -7.24
CA HIS A 54 8.98 -7.97 -6.09
C HIS A 54 8.71 -9.43 -6.50
N GLU A 55 9.08 -9.83 -7.71
CA GLU A 55 8.85 -11.19 -8.22
C GLU A 55 9.18 -12.33 -7.24
N PRO A 56 10.31 -12.32 -6.49
CA PRO A 56 10.70 -13.45 -5.62
C PRO A 56 9.67 -13.84 -4.56
N ILE A 57 8.82 -12.90 -4.11
CA ILE A 57 7.81 -13.16 -3.06
C ILE A 57 6.42 -13.51 -3.60
N VAL A 58 6.18 -13.37 -4.91
CA VAL A 58 4.83 -13.46 -5.50
C VAL A 58 4.23 -14.85 -5.31
N ASN A 59 5.05 -15.90 -5.28
CA ASN A 59 4.55 -17.26 -5.05
C ASN A 59 4.27 -17.56 -3.59
N GLU A 60 4.90 -16.85 -2.65
CA GLU A 60 4.77 -17.14 -1.22
C GLU A 60 3.35 -16.86 -0.70
N ILE A 61 2.70 -15.80 -1.20
CA ILE A 61 1.33 -15.48 -0.78
C ILE A 61 0.33 -16.56 -1.19
N LYS A 62 0.61 -17.31 -2.26
CA LYS A 62 -0.29 -18.33 -2.81
C LYS A 62 -0.56 -19.48 -1.85
N GLU A 63 0.34 -19.70 -0.91
CA GLU A 63 0.24 -20.75 0.11
C GLU A 63 -0.59 -20.30 1.33
N THR A 64 -1.14 -19.08 1.32
CA THR A 64 -1.77 -18.46 2.49
C THR A 64 -3.28 -18.27 2.33
N ILE A 65 -3.96 -18.10 3.47
CA ILE A 65 -5.41 -17.82 3.51
C ILE A 65 -5.79 -16.50 2.83
N HIS A 66 -4.84 -15.56 2.70
CA HIS A 66 -5.06 -14.30 2.03
C HIS A 66 -5.15 -14.44 0.50
N TYR A 67 -4.61 -15.53 -0.05
CA TYR A 67 -4.73 -15.86 -1.47
C TYR A 67 -5.94 -16.76 -1.77
N SER A 68 -6.13 -17.82 -0.99
CA SER A 68 -7.23 -18.78 -1.17
C SER A 68 -7.91 -19.09 0.16
N ASN A 69 -9.21 -18.83 0.25
CA ASN A 69 -10.00 -19.07 1.45
C ASN A 69 -11.45 -19.46 1.12
N ARG A 70 -12.16 -19.91 2.16
CA ARG A 70 -13.54 -20.37 2.10
C ARG A 70 -14.56 -19.32 1.64
N SER A 71 -14.26 -18.03 1.79
CA SER A 71 -15.19 -16.94 1.49
C SER A 71 -15.06 -16.42 0.05
N GLY A 72 -13.97 -16.74 -0.64
CA GLY A 72 -13.67 -16.23 -1.99
C GLY A 72 -13.19 -14.77 -2.03
N VAL A 73 -13.03 -14.12 -0.88
CA VAL A 73 -12.49 -12.75 -0.77
C VAL A 73 -10.97 -12.84 -0.70
N ARG A 74 -10.28 -12.27 -1.68
CA ARG A 74 -8.82 -12.34 -1.75
C ARG A 74 -8.20 -10.97 -1.50
N ALA A 75 -7.17 -10.93 -0.67
CA ALA A 75 -6.30 -9.77 -0.55
C ALA A 75 -5.19 -9.83 -1.61
N ILE A 76 -4.93 -8.71 -2.27
CA ILE A 76 -3.79 -8.51 -3.16
C ILE A 76 -2.68 -7.73 -2.45
N CYS A 77 -1.53 -7.57 -3.11
CA CYS A 77 -0.36 -6.90 -2.52
C CYS A 77 -0.70 -5.53 -1.90
N SER A 78 -1.50 -4.72 -2.61
CA SER A 78 -1.84 -3.37 -2.17
C SER A 78 -2.80 -3.33 -0.98
N ASP A 79 -3.66 -4.33 -0.79
CA ASP A 79 -4.58 -4.37 0.36
C ASP A 79 -3.83 -4.44 1.70
N CYS A 80 -2.65 -5.07 1.70
CA CYS A 80 -1.79 -5.19 2.88
C CYS A 80 -0.66 -4.14 2.94
N HIS A 81 -0.19 -3.65 1.78
CA HIS A 81 0.98 -2.74 1.72
C HIS A 81 0.65 -1.27 1.44
N VAL A 82 -0.60 -0.95 1.11
CA VAL A 82 -1.08 0.39 0.78
C VAL A 82 -2.37 0.70 1.57
N PRO A 83 -2.38 1.72 2.44
CA PRO A 83 -3.57 2.08 3.20
C PRO A 83 -4.80 2.36 2.32
N HIS A 84 -5.98 2.02 2.83
CA HIS A 84 -7.24 2.29 2.13
C HIS A 84 -7.67 3.76 2.23
N ASN A 85 -7.43 4.41 3.37
CA ASN A 85 -7.71 5.84 3.56
C ASN A 85 -6.90 6.67 2.56
N TRP A 86 -7.54 7.65 1.92
CA TRP A 86 -6.92 8.45 0.86
C TRP A 86 -5.65 9.18 1.32
N ALA A 87 -5.68 9.83 2.49
CA ALA A 87 -4.53 10.60 2.96
C ALA A 87 -3.31 9.69 3.23
N ASP A 88 -3.55 8.60 3.96
CA ASP A 88 -2.51 7.60 4.28
C ASP A 88 -1.98 6.91 3.02
N LYS A 89 -2.86 6.63 2.05
CA LYS A 89 -2.50 6.09 0.73
C LYS A 89 -1.54 7.00 0.00
N ILE A 90 -1.82 8.31 -0.04
CA ILE A 90 -0.94 9.30 -0.68
C ILE A 90 0.41 9.37 0.03
N VAL A 91 0.42 9.44 1.37
CA VAL A 91 1.65 9.42 2.16
C VAL A 91 2.49 8.18 1.86
N ARG A 92 1.87 6.99 1.88
CA ARG A 92 2.56 5.72 1.59
C ARG A 92 3.11 5.67 0.17
N LYS A 93 2.36 6.17 -0.83
CA LYS A 93 2.83 6.22 -2.23
C LYS A 93 3.98 7.21 -2.43
N VAL A 94 3.97 8.36 -1.74
CA VAL A 94 5.11 9.27 -1.72
C VAL A 94 6.33 8.59 -1.09
N GLN A 95 6.16 7.86 0.01
CA GLN A 95 7.25 7.07 0.61
C GLN A 95 7.76 5.97 -0.34
N ALA A 96 6.85 5.26 -1.02
CA ALA A 96 7.15 4.19 -1.98
C ALA A 96 7.98 4.67 -3.18
N SER A 97 7.93 5.96 -3.52
CA SER A 97 8.79 6.52 -4.57
C SER A 97 10.27 6.28 -4.31
N LYS A 98 10.69 6.21 -3.03
CA LYS A 98 12.06 5.87 -2.63
C LYS A 98 12.37 4.39 -2.89
N GLU A 99 11.39 3.50 -2.77
CA GLU A 99 11.54 2.07 -3.05
C GLU A 99 11.69 1.84 -4.56
N VAL A 100 10.89 2.54 -5.37
CA VAL A 100 11.02 2.54 -6.83
C VAL A 100 12.41 3.05 -7.25
N PHE A 101 12.85 4.18 -6.67
CA PHE A 101 14.19 4.70 -6.95
C PHE A 101 15.30 3.71 -6.55
N ALA A 102 15.18 3.07 -5.39
CA ALA A 102 16.10 2.03 -4.94
C ALA A 102 16.14 0.84 -5.91
N PHE A 103 15.00 0.39 -6.41
CA PHE A 103 14.92 -0.67 -7.43
C PHE A 103 15.66 -0.26 -8.71
N VAL A 104 15.39 0.95 -9.23
CA VAL A 104 16.05 1.48 -10.43
C VAL A 104 17.56 1.59 -10.25
N MET A 105 18.03 1.94 -9.04
CA MET A 105 19.46 1.93 -8.68
C MET A 105 20.05 0.52 -8.49
N GLY A 106 19.25 -0.54 -8.69
CA GLY A 106 19.71 -1.92 -8.70
C GLY A 106 19.80 -2.56 -7.31
N ASN A 107 19.09 -2.02 -6.29
CA ASN A 107 19.22 -2.50 -4.91
C ASN A 107 18.63 -3.90 -4.67
N ILE A 108 17.58 -4.27 -5.42
CA ILE A 108 16.89 -5.56 -5.34
C ILE A 108 16.59 -6.12 -6.75
N SER A 109 17.34 -5.67 -7.76
CA SER A 109 17.06 -5.95 -9.18
C SER A 109 17.29 -7.40 -9.62
N THR A 110 17.79 -8.25 -8.73
CA THR A 110 17.97 -9.68 -8.94
C THR A 110 17.48 -10.42 -7.70
N GLU A 111 17.11 -11.68 -7.86
CA GLU A 111 16.66 -12.54 -6.76
C GLU A 111 17.71 -12.64 -5.64
N GLU A 112 18.99 -12.81 -6.00
CA GLU A 112 20.11 -12.81 -5.03
C GLU A 112 20.16 -11.51 -4.21
N LYS A 113 20.08 -10.35 -4.87
CA LYS A 113 20.08 -9.05 -4.18
C LYS A 113 18.85 -8.85 -3.31
N PHE A 114 17.69 -9.35 -3.77
CA PHE A 114 16.46 -9.33 -2.99
C PHE A 114 16.63 -10.15 -1.71
N TYR A 115 17.07 -11.41 -1.80
CA TYR A 115 17.25 -12.26 -0.63
C TYR A 115 18.34 -11.75 0.32
N ALA A 116 19.44 -11.21 -0.20
CA ALA A 116 20.47 -10.56 0.60
C ALA A 116 19.92 -9.38 1.43
N ARG A 117 18.81 -8.77 0.99
CA ARG A 117 18.13 -7.67 1.69
C ARG A 117 16.79 -8.06 2.30
N ARG A 118 16.34 -9.32 2.19
CA ARG A 118 15.01 -9.76 2.63
C ARG A 118 14.72 -9.34 4.06
N LYS A 119 15.66 -9.59 4.96
CA LYS A 119 15.53 -9.25 6.38
C LYS A 119 15.37 -7.74 6.59
N HIS A 120 16.19 -6.93 5.92
CA HIS A 120 16.11 -5.48 5.99
C HIS A 120 14.74 -4.96 5.50
N LEU A 121 14.25 -5.49 4.37
CA LEU A 121 12.95 -5.12 3.81
C LEU A 121 11.80 -5.51 4.76
N ALA A 122 11.82 -6.73 5.28
CA ALA A 122 10.80 -7.23 6.21
C ALA A 122 10.76 -6.42 7.52
N LEU A 123 11.92 -6.13 8.12
CA LEU A 123 12.00 -5.33 9.35
C LEU A 123 11.47 -3.91 9.14
N ARG A 124 11.80 -3.28 8.01
CA ARG A 124 11.27 -1.95 7.68
C ARG A 124 9.75 -1.97 7.54
N GLU A 125 9.21 -2.98 6.88
CA GLU A 125 7.78 -3.07 6.64
C GLU A 125 7.00 -3.39 7.92
N TRP A 126 7.50 -4.29 8.76
CA TRP A 126 6.92 -4.54 10.08
C TRP A 126 7.02 -3.34 11.00
N GLN A 127 8.13 -2.59 10.95
CA GLN A 127 8.25 -1.36 11.72
C GLN A 127 7.19 -0.34 11.28
N ARG A 128 6.99 -0.16 9.98
CA ARG A 128 5.95 0.72 9.41
C ARG A 128 4.55 0.28 9.85
N MET A 129 4.23 -1.00 9.72
CA MET A 129 2.95 -1.58 10.16
C MET A 129 2.77 -1.56 11.68
N LYS A 130 3.84 -1.43 12.45
CA LYS A 130 3.75 -1.26 13.90
C LYS A 130 3.49 0.20 14.26
N GLU A 131 4.16 1.13 13.60
CA GLU A 131 4.03 2.58 13.84
C GLU A 131 2.63 3.11 13.52
N ASN A 132 1.90 2.48 12.60
CA ASN A 132 0.53 2.84 12.25
C ASN A 132 -0.54 1.92 12.88
N ASP A 133 -0.20 1.19 13.95
CA ASP A 133 -1.09 0.24 14.62
C ASP A 133 -1.71 -0.81 13.67
N SER A 134 -0.94 -1.28 12.69
CA SER A 134 -1.34 -2.31 11.73
C SER A 134 -2.64 -1.96 10.99
N GLN A 135 -2.78 -0.68 10.63
CA GLN A 135 -3.94 -0.13 9.93
C GLN A 135 -4.38 -1.00 8.75
N GLU A 136 -3.44 -1.52 7.95
CA GLU A 136 -3.74 -2.36 6.80
C GLU A 136 -4.37 -3.69 7.18
N CYS A 137 -3.96 -4.28 8.31
CA CYS A 137 -4.62 -5.46 8.85
C CYS A 137 -6.05 -5.11 9.30
N ARG A 138 -6.19 -3.99 10.02
CA ARG A 138 -7.46 -3.54 10.62
C ARG A 138 -8.52 -3.09 9.61
N ASN A 139 -8.11 -2.74 8.39
CA ASN A 139 -9.06 -2.45 7.29
C ASN A 139 -10.01 -3.64 7.01
N CYS A 140 -9.58 -4.86 7.33
CA CYS A 140 -10.36 -6.09 7.17
C CYS A 140 -10.54 -6.88 8.49
N HIS A 141 -9.59 -6.79 9.41
CA HIS A 141 -9.58 -7.46 10.71
C HIS A 141 -9.78 -6.46 11.84
N ASP A 142 -10.97 -5.86 11.88
CA ASP A 142 -11.33 -4.95 12.96
C ASP A 142 -11.40 -5.73 14.29
N PHE A 143 -10.83 -5.14 15.32
CA PHE A 143 -10.80 -5.71 16.66
C PHE A 143 -12.20 -5.86 17.25
N ASP A 144 -13.07 -4.87 17.01
CA ASP A 144 -14.42 -4.84 17.59
C ASP A 144 -15.33 -5.92 17.01
N PHE A 145 -14.97 -6.47 15.86
CA PHE A 145 -15.69 -7.55 15.18
C PHE A 145 -15.00 -8.91 15.30
N MET A 146 -13.96 -9.03 16.13
CA MET A 146 -13.33 -10.32 16.42
C MET A 146 -14.20 -11.17 17.33
N ASP A 147 -14.61 -12.35 16.86
CA ASP A 147 -15.26 -13.35 17.70
C ASP A 147 -14.21 -14.13 18.49
N PHE A 148 -14.12 -13.89 19.80
CA PHE A 148 -13.20 -14.62 20.69
C PHE A 148 -13.63 -16.07 20.95
N SER A 149 -14.90 -16.43 20.75
CA SER A 149 -15.36 -17.80 20.96
C SER A 149 -14.85 -18.77 19.89
N GLU A 150 -14.56 -18.26 18.70
CA GLU A 150 -14.01 -19.01 17.56
C GLU A 150 -12.46 -19.06 17.56
N GLN A 151 -11.81 -18.50 18.58
CA GLN A 151 -10.36 -18.40 18.65
C GLN A 151 -9.75 -19.44 19.61
N GLY A 152 -8.53 -19.87 19.30
CA GLY A 152 -7.74 -20.69 20.23
C GLY A 152 -7.41 -19.92 21.51
N GLN A 153 -7.31 -20.64 22.64
CA GLN A 153 -7.09 -20.06 23.97
C GLN A 153 -5.88 -19.09 24.04
N ARG A 154 -4.79 -19.42 23.33
CA ARG A 154 -3.63 -18.53 23.23
C ARG A 154 -3.99 -17.20 22.56
N SER A 155 -4.70 -17.24 21.45
CA SER A 155 -5.11 -16.06 20.69
C SER A 155 -6.08 -15.20 21.50
N VAL A 156 -7.09 -15.81 22.14
CA VAL A 156 -8.01 -15.08 23.03
C VAL A 156 -7.25 -14.35 24.13
N LYS A 157 -6.32 -15.03 24.80
CA LYS A 157 -5.49 -14.39 25.84
C LYS A 157 -4.74 -13.18 25.29
N GLN A 158 -4.04 -13.30 24.15
CA GLN A 158 -3.27 -12.20 23.57
C GLN A 158 -4.15 -11.07 23.05
N HIS A 159 -5.24 -11.39 22.35
CA HIS A 159 -6.15 -10.40 21.80
C HIS A 159 -6.90 -9.62 22.88
N SER A 160 -7.41 -10.30 23.92
CA SER A 160 -8.11 -9.65 25.03
C SER A 160 -7.21 -8.93 26.03
N THR A 161 -5.88 -9.03 25.89
CA THR A 161 -4.93 -8.36 26.79
C THR A 161 -4.02 -7.41 26.01
N ALA A 162 -2.90 -7.92 25.47
CA ALA A 162 -1.85 -7.12 24.87
C ALA A 162 -2.31 -6.33 23.62
N LEU A 163 -3.23 -6.90 22.83
CA LEU A 163 -3.83 -6.18 21.70
C LEU A 163 -4.89 -5.18 22.18
N ALA A 164 -5.79 -5.60 23.09
CA ALA A 164 -6.85 -4.76 23.63
C ALA A 164 -6.33 -3.52 24.39
N SER A 165 -5.18 -3.64 25.08
CA SER A 165 -4.54 -2.53 25.79
C SER A 165 -3.78 -1.58 24.86
N GLY A 166 -3.57 -1.96 23.59
CA GLY A 166 -2.69 -1.24 22.66
C GLY A 166 -1.20 -1.43 22.94
N GLU A 167 -0.80 -2.35 23.82
CA GLU A 167 0.61 -2.66 24.08
C GLU A 167 1.31 -3.29 22.85
N LYS A 168 0.54 -4.05 22.06
CA LYS A 168 1.00 -4.77 20.87
C LYS A 168 0.11 -4.48 19.68
N THR A 169 0.69 -4.53 18.48
CA THR A 169 -0.04 -4.47 17.21
C THR A 169 -0.13 -5.86 16.56
N CYS A 170 -0.90 -6.00 15.48
CA CYS A 170 -1.06 -7.27 14.78
C CYS A 170 0.29 -7.89 14.38
N VAL A 171 1.21 -7.06 13.85
CA VAL A 171 2.53 -7.50 13.37
C VAL A 171 3.55 -7.78 14.47
N ASP A 172 3.25 -7.48 15.74
CA ASP A 172 4.12 -7.90 16.85
C ASP A 172 4.08 -9.42 17.05
N CYS A 173 2.93 -10.05 16.77
CA CYS A 173 2.76 -11.51 16.88
C CYS A 173 2.68 -12.20 15.51
N HIS A 174 2.03 -11.58 14.52
CA HIS A 174 1.80 -12.16 13.22
C HIS A 174 2.82 -11.69 12.18
N LYS A 175 4.08 -12.11 12.34
CA LYS A 175 5.12 -11.92 11.31
C LYS A 175 5.10 -13.10 10.35
N GLY A 176 5.35 -12.83 9.07
CA GLY A 176 5.40 -13.88 8.04
C GLY A 176 4.02 -14.44 7.63
N ILE A 177 2.97 -13.62 7.71
CA ILE A 177 1.59 -14.04 7.36
C ILE A 177 1.44 -14.35 5.87
N ALA A 178 2.03 -13.51 5.01
CA ALA A 178 1.92 -13.60 3.55
C ALA A 178 3.21 -14.08 2.89
N HIS A 179 4.34 -14.00 3.61
CA HIS A 179 5.69 -14.19 3.08
C HIS A 179 6.53 -14.98 4.07
N GLN A 180 7.47 -15.78 3.58
CA GLN A 180 8.39 -16.55 4.40
C GLN A 180 9.20 -15.63 5.30
N LEU A 181 9.45 -16.06 6.54
CA LEU A 181 10.29 -15.29 7.44
C LEU A 181 11.75 -15.31 6.97
N PRO A 182 12.48 -14.17 7.05
CA PRO A 182 13.93 -14.20 6.92
C PRO A 182 14.55 -14.91 8.13
N ASP A 183 15.89 -15.05 8.16
CA ASP A 183 16.56 -15.45 9.39
C ASP A 183 16.27 -14.45 10.52
N MET A 184 15.68 -14.96 11.60
CA MET A 184 15.24 -14.21 12.76
C MET A 184 16.12 -14.45 14.00
N SER A 185 17.18 -15.26 13.89
CA SER A 185 18.00 -15.72 15.03
C SER A 185 18.60 -14.58 15.87
N ASP A 186 18.91 -13.45 15.24
CA ASP A 186 19.47 -12.24 15.83
C ASP A 186 18.44 -11.09 15.99
N VAL A 187 17.14 -11.37 15.82
CA VAL A 187 16.08 -10.38 16.06
C VAL A 187 15.69 -10.37 17.54
N PRO A 188 15.87 -9.26 18.28
CA PRO A 188 15.53 -9.19 19.69
C PRO A 188 14.05 -9.52 19.95
N GLY A 189 13.79 -10.41 20.92
CA GLY A 189 12.43 -10.78 21.34
C GLY A 189 11.66 -11.69 20.38
N TRP A 190 12.34 -12.39 19.47
CA TRP A 190 11.73 -13.36 18.57
C TRP A 190 11.58 -14.78 19.17
N GLN A 191 12.40 -15.14 20.17
CA GLN A 191 12.37 -16.45 20.83
C GLN A 191 11.16 -16.64 21.74
#